data_AF-A0A1B9ME34-F1
#
_entry.id   AF-A0A1B9ME34-F1
#
_cell.length_a   1.000
_cell.length_b   1.000
_cell.length_c   1.000
_cell.angle_alpha   90.00
_cell.angle_beta   90.00
_cell.angle_gamma   90.00
#
_symmetry.space_group_name_H-M   'P 1'
#
loop_
_entity.id
_entity.type
_entity.pdbx_description
1 polymer ?
#
loop_
_entity_poly.entity_id
_entity_poly.type
_entity_poly.pdbx_seq_one_letter_code
_entity_poly.pdbx_strand_id
1 'polypeptide(L)'
;MNPSELLYANWFNLVIIFVLSLVAFIYKKRTKNENFDNIIKYADILEKVPHSKYQMDYLNNIKKKLIWEKVCFYKSGNINKENIAISLINADAHNLIKLTQLDLLTQYFKIDKNHITPLKPYLITEVLFSGIAFVFAFIILLANIITMLSSPWIIDIIIATLTVFIIVTALFLFAVDPIKRFKTYLLILKDNAFLQRANDELAKIIEDKNC
;
A
#
# COMPACT_ATOMS: atom_id res chain seq x y z
N MET A 1 11.37 38.48 -20.98
CA MET A 1 12.14 37.36 -20.42
C MET A 1 12.57 36.46 -21.56
N ASN A 2 13.87 36.21 -21.68
CA ASN A 2 14.38 35.31 -22.72
C ASN A 2 14.00 33.85 -22.40
N PRO A 3 13.87 32.96 -23.40
CA PRO A 3 13.57 31.55 -23.17
C PRO A 3 14.57 30.85 -22.23
N SER A 4 15.84 31.27 -22.28
CA SER A 4 16.91 30.80 -21.39
C SER A 4 16.69 31.20 -19.93
N GLU A 5 16.25 32.43 -19.68
CA GLU A 5 15.92 32.92 -18.33
C GLU A 5 14.69 32.22 -17.77
N LEU A 6 13.70 31.93 -18.63
CA LEU A 6 12.51 31.16 -18.25
C LEU A 6 12.84 29.73 -17.86
N LEU A 7 13.68 29.06 -18.65
CA LEU A 7 14.18 27.73 -18.33
C LEU A 7 14.99 27.75 -17.03
N TYR A 8 15.86 28.72 -16.85
CA TYR A 8 16.66 28.83 -15.62
C TYR A 8 15.82 29.15 -14.37
N ALA A 9 14.73 29.93 -14.50
CA ALA A 9 13.86 30.22 -13.36
C ALA A 9 12.97 29.02 -12.97
N ASN A 10 12.61 28.17 -13.93
CA ASN A 10 11.60 27.12 -13.75
C ASN A 10 12.11 25.68 -13.93
N TRP A 11 13.40 25.47 -14.15
CA TRP A 11 13.96 24.15 -14.50
C TRP A 11 13.55 23.07 -13.50
N PHE A 12 13.54 23.38 -12.19
CA PHE A 12 13.20 22.42 -11.16
C PHE A 12 11.74 21.97 -11.25
N ASN A 13 10.82 22.92 -11.45
CA ASN A 13 9.40 22.63 -11.67
C ASN A 13 9.20 21.82 -12.97
N LEU A 14 9.90 22.17 -14.05
CA LEU A 14 9.82 21.44 -15.31
C LEU A 14 10.34 20.00 -15.18
N VAL A 15 11.41 19.78 -14.42
CA VAL A 15 11.92 18.43 -14.10
C VAL A 15 10.91 17.66 -13.27
N ILE A 16 10.30 18.27 -12.25
CA ILE A 16 9.24 17.63 -11.44
C ILE A 16 8.08 17.19 -12.33
N ILE A 17 7.58 18.09 -13.18
CA ILE A 17 6.48 17.81 -14.11
C ILE A 17 6.86 16.64 -15.01
N PHE A 18 8.06 16.66 -15.59
CA PHE A 18 8.53 15.60 -16.48
C PHE A 18 8.63 14.25 -15.77
N VAL A 19 9.29 14.20 -14.60
CA VAL A 19 9.48 12.96 -13.84
C VAL A 19 8.15 12.40 -13.35
N LEU A 20 7.28 13.22 -12.78
CA LEU A 20 5.98 12.76 -12.29
C LEU A 20 5.06 12.32 -13.43
N SER A 21 5.11 12.99 -14.59
CA SER A 21 4.38 12.56 -15.78
C SER A 21 4.88 11.21 -16.30
N LEU A 22 6.21 11.01 -16.31
CA LEU A 22 6.82 9.73 -16.70
C LEU A 22 6.44 8.60 -15.73
N VAL A 23 6.47 8.87 -14.42
CA VAL A 23 6.04 7.92 -13.39
C VAL A 23 4.57 7.57 -13.57
N ALA A 24 3.69 8.56 -13.79
CA ALA A 24 2.27 8.33 -14.06
C ALA A 24 2.05 7.48 -15.32
N PHE A 25 2.82 7.74 -16.39
CA PHE A 25 2.78 6.96 -17.62
C PHE A 25 3.21 5.50 -17.41
N ILE A 26 4.29 5.26 -16.67
CA ILE A 26 4.76 3.91 -16.31
C ILE A 26 3.73 3.20 -15.43
N TYR A 27 3.17 3.89 -14.43
CA TYR A 27 2.13 3.33 -13.56
C TYR A 27 0.88 2.94 -14.35
N LYS A 28 0.41 3.80 -15.26
CA LYS A 28 -0.71 3.49 -16.17
C LYS A 28 -0.44 2.27 -17.05
N LYS A 29 0.81 2.08 -17.49
CA LYS A 29 1.22 0.91 -18.28
C LYS A 29 1.35 -0.37 -17.44
N ARG A 30 1.62 -0.23 -16.13
CA ARG A 30 1.78 -1.36 -15.19
C ARG A 30 0.45 -1.84 -14.61
N THR A 31 -0.60 -1.02 -14.63
CA THR A 31 -1.95 -1.45 -14.27
C THR A 31 -2.53 -2.35 -15.35
N LYS A 32 -2.35 -3.65 -15.16
CA LYS A 32 -3.41 -4.68 -15.19
C LYS A 32 -2.81 -6.05 -15.48
N ASN A 33 -2.56 -6.81 -14.44
CA ASN A 33 -2.56 -8.27 -14.59
C ASN A 33 -4.03 -8.70 -14.47
N GLU A 34 -4.84 -8.40 -15.51
CA GLU A 34 -6.32 -8.45 -15.48
C GLU A 34 -6.86 -9.76 -14.92
N ASN A 35 -6.17 -10.87 -15.17
CA ASN A 35 -6.61 -12.19 -14.73
C ASN A 35 -6.47 -12.40 -13.21
N PHE A 36 -5.47 -11.81 -12.56
CA PHE A 36 -5.29 -11.96 -11.11
C PHE A 36 -6.19 -11.00 -10.33
N ASP A 37 -6.28 -9.74 -10.80
CA ASP A 37 -7.17 -8.75 -10.22
C ASP A 37 -8.64 -9.15 -10.36
N ASN A 38 -9.02 -9.81 -11.47
CA ASN A 38 -10.36 -10.36 -11.64
C ASN A 38 -10.65 -11.49 -10.66
N ILE A 39 -9.74 -12.44 -10.46
CA ILE A 39 -9.95 -13.54 -9.49
C ILE A 39 -10.09 -12.99 -8.06
N ILE A 40 -9.24 -12.04 -7.66
CA ILE A 40 -9.38 -11.42 -6.34
C ILE A 40 -10.65 -10.59 -6.24
N LYS A 41 -11.01 -9.83 -7.29
CA LYS A 41 -12.24 -9.05 -7.34
C LYS A 41 -13.48 -9.95 -7.22
N TYR A 42 -13.51 -11.10 -7.90
CA TYR A 42 -14.62 -12.04 -7.80
C TYR A 42 -14.68 -12.71 -6.43
N ALA A 43 -13.54 -13.07 -5.83
CA ALA A 43 -13.49 -13.56 -4.44
C ALA A 43 -14.02 -12.50 -3.43
N ASP A 44 -13.58 -11.24 -3.56
CA ASP A 44 -14.03 -10.11 -2.72
C ASP A 44 -15.53 -9.78 -2.91
N ILE A 45 -16.10 -10.02 -4.10
CA ILE A 45 -17.53 -9.82 -4.40
C ILE A 45 -18.36 -10.95 -3.79
N LEU A 46 -17.91 -12.20 -3.92
CA LEU A 46 -18.57 -13.37 -3.35
C LEU A 46 -18.64 -13.26 -1.82
N GLU A 47 -17.62 -12.72 -1.17
CA GLU A 47 -17.56 -12.54 0.29
C GLU A 47 -18.57 -11.53 0.85
N LYS A 48 -19.11 -10.64 0.01
CA LYS A 48 -20.11 -9.63 0.42
C LYS A 48 -21.55 -10.11 0.32
N VAL A 49 -21.77 -11.28 -0.26
CA VAL A 49 -23.10 -11.88 -0.39
C VAL A 49 -23.34 -12.75 0.85
N PRO A 50 -24.51 -12.65 1.52
CA PRO A 50 -24.81 -13.51 2.66
C PRO A 50 -24.83 -14.97 2.22
N HIS A 51 -23.91 -15.75 2.75
CA HIS A 51 -23.70 -17.15 2.42
C HIS A 51 -23.92 -18.02 3.66
N SER A 52 -24.35 -19.27 3.45
CA SER A 52 -24.39 -20.26 4.52
C SER A 52 -22.97 -20.57 5.01
N LYS A 53 -22.83 -21.03 6.26
CA LYS A 53 -21.51 -21.34 6.87
C LYS A 53 -20.65 -22.25 5.99
N TYR A 54 -21.25 -23.28 5.41
CA TYR A 54 -20.59 -24.20 4.48
C TYR A 54 -20.04 -23.52 3.21
N GLN A 55 -20.82 -22.60 2.62
CA GLN A 55 -20.40 -21.84 1.43
C GLN A 55 -19.26 -20.88 1.75
N MET A 56 -19.28 -20.27 2.95
CA MET A 56 -18.16 -19.47 3.44
C MET A 56 -16.90 -20.32 3.66
N ASP A 57 -17.02 -21.50 4.28
CA ASP A 57 -15.88 -22.39 4.49
C ASP A 57 -15.28 -22.87 3.16
N TYR A 58 -16.12 -23.16 2.16
CA TYR A 58 -15.69 -23.52 0.81
C TYR A 58 -14.98 -22.37 0.08
N LEU A 59 -15.55 -21.17 0.11
CA LEU A 59 -14.92 -19.96 -0.44
C LEU A 59 -13.59 -19.66 0.26
N ASN A 60 -13.53 -19.78 1.58
CA ASN A 60 -12.31 -19.63 2.36
C ASN A 60 -11.24 -20.66 1.96
N ASN A 61 -11.62 -21.91 1.68
CA ASN A 61 -10.69 -22.92 1.18
C ASN A 61 -10.18 -22.63 -0.23
N ILE A 62 -11.03 -22.14 -1.14
CA ILE A 62 -10.60 -21.68 -2.48
C ILE A 62 -9.68 -20.45 -2.35
N LYS A 63 -10.00 -19.52 -1.45
CA LYS A 63 -9.19 -18.34 -1.15
C LYS A 63 -7.82 -18.76 -0.62
N LYS A 64 -7.77 -19.66 0.37
CA LYS A 64 -6.54 -20.30 0.86
C LYS A 64 -5.76 -20.95 -0.27
N LYS A 65 -6.40 -21.72 -1.15
CA LYS A 65 -5.74 -22.33 -2.30
C LYS A 65 -5.16 -21.30 -3.28
N LEU A 66 -5.88 -20.20 -3.56
CA LEU A 66 -5.40 -19.09 -4.39
C LEU A 66 -4.26 -18.29 -3.73
N ILE A 67 -4.28 -18.12 -2.40
CA ILE A 67 -3.17 -17.56 -1.61
C ILE A 67 -1.93 -18.45 -1.76
N TRP A 68 -2.11 -19.75 -1.58
CA TRP A 68 -1.05 -20.74 -1.74
C TRP A 68 -0.46 -20.71 -3.16
N GLU A 69 -1.28 -20.74 -4.20
CA GLU A 69 -0.81 -20.78 -5.58
C GLU A 69 -0.17 -19.47 -6.08
N LYS A 70 -0.57 -18.31 -5.55
CA LYS A 70 -0.19 -17.01 -6.14
C LYS A 70 0.50 -16.01 -5.23
N VAL A 71 0.39 -16.15 -3.90
CA VAL A 71 0.95 -15.19 -2.94
C VAL A 71 2.16 -15.76 -2.19
N CYS A 72 2.13 -17.03 -1.76
CA CYS A 72 3.24 -17.60 -0.98
C CYS A 72 4.49 -17.98 -1.82
N PHE A 73 4.37 -18.23 -3.12
CA PHE A 73 5.50 -18.77 -3.92
C PHE A 73 6.17 -17.81 -4.93
N TYR A 74 5.77 -16.54 -5.05
CA TYR A 74 6.32 -15.70 -6.13
C TYR A 74 7.67 -15.01 -5.83
N LYS A 75 8.27 -15.24 -4.64
CA LYS A 75 9.71 -14.98 -4.38
C LYS A 75 10.13 -15.62 -3.05
N SER A 76 10.86 -16.73 -3.11
CA SER A 76 11.57 -17.28 -1.96
C SER A 76 12.49 -16.19 -1.37
N GLY A 77 12.30 -15.84 -0.10
CA GLY A 77 13.18 -14.84 0.52
C GLY A 77 13.01 -14.60 2.00
N ASN A 78 11.81 -14.77 2.58
CA ASN A 78 11.63 -14.52 4.01
C ASN A 78 10.55 -15.43 4.64
N ILE A 79 11.01 -16.50 5.30
CA ILE A 79 10.16 -17.48 6.01
C ILE A 79 9.29 -16.80 7.07
N ASN A 80 9.80 -15.77 7.76
CA ASN A 80 9.01 -15.05 8.76
C ASN A 80 7.88 -14.26 8.11
N LYS A 81 8.13 -13.65 6.94
CA LYS A 81 7.10 -12.93 6.18
C LYS A 81 5.98 -13.87 5.74
N GLU A 82 6.35 -15.06 5.25
CA GLU A 82 5.40 -16.09 4.85
C GLU A 82 4.59 -16.60 6.04
N ASN A 83 5.24 -16.94 7.15
CA ASN A 83 4.58 -17.35 8.38
C ASN A 83 3.58 -16.29 8.87
N ILE A 84 3.98 -15.00 8.88
CA ILE A 84 3.08 -13.89 9.23
C ILE A 84 1.89 -13.84 8.26
N ALA A 85 2.12 -13.92 6.95
CA ALA A 85 1.04 -13.86 5.96
C ALA A 85 0.00 -14.97 6.16
N ILE A 86 0.46 -16.22 6.35
CA ILE A 86 -0.40 -17.38 6.54
C ILE A 86 -1.17 -17.27 7.87
N SER A 87 -0.48 -16.89 8.95
CA SER A 87 -1.12 -16.70 10.26
C SER A 87 -2.17 -15.60 10.26
N LEU A 88 -1.89 -14.45 9.61
CA LEU A 88 -2.84 -13.33 9.54
C LEU A 88 -4.09 -13.71 8.75
N ILE A 89 -3.95 -14.38 7.61
CA ILE A 89 -5.09 -14.71 6.75
C ILE A 89 -5.96 -15.83 7.32
N ASN A 90 -5.35 -16.79 8.04
CA ASN A 90 -6.11 -17.82 8.73
C ASN A 90 -6.84 -17.30 9.98
N ALA A 91 -6.31 -16.26 10.63
CA ALA A 91 -6.92 -15.62 11.80
C ALA A 91 -8.04 -14.63 11.45
N ASP A 92 -8.18 -14.28 10.16
CA ASP A 92 -9.10 -13.27 9.66
C ASP A 92 -10.55 -13.77 9.55
N ALA A 93 -11.18 -13.99 10.70
CA ALA A 93 -12.56 -14.47 10.80
C ALA A 93 -13.60 -13.50 10.22
N HIS A 94 -13.25 -12.22 10.06
CA HIS A 94 -14.15 -11.16 9.61
C HIS A 94 -13.80 -10.63 8.22
N ASN A 95 -12.87 -11.28 7.51
CA ASN A 95 -12.45 -10.91 6.16
C ASN A 95 -12.02 -9.43 6.04
N LEU A 96 -11.28 -8.95 7.03
CA LEU A 96 -10.74 -7.59 7.08
C LEU A 96 -9.59 -7.42 6.08
N ILE A 97 -8.86 -8.49 5.78
CA ILE A 97 -7.64 -8.47 4.99
C ILE A 97 -7.95 -8.80 3.54
N LYS A 98 -7.74 -7.81 2.68
CA LYS A 98 -7.73 -8.02 1.23
C LYS A 98 -6.46 -8.75 0.81
N LEU A 99 -6.62 -9.78 0.00
CA LEU A 99 -5.53 -10.58 -0.55
C LEU A 99 -4.46 -9.75 -1.26
N THR A 100 -4.87 -8.76 -2.06
CA THR A 100 -3.95 -7.86 -2.79
C THR A 100 -3.04 -7.06 -1.88
N GLN A 101 -3.39 -6.92 -0.59
CA GLN A 101 -2.65 -6.14 0.38
C GLN A 101 -1.82 -7.00 1.33
N LEU A 102 -2.02 -8.33 1.37
CA LEU A 102 -1.44 -9.21 2.38
C LEU A 102 0.09 -9.14 2.40
N ASP A 103 0.74 -9.21 1.23
CA ASP A 103 2.19 -9.17 1.13
C ASP A 103 2.80 -7.92 1.78
N LEU A 104 2.24 -6.75 1.48
CA LEU A 104 2.66 -5.48 2.06
C LEU A 104 2.20 -5.30 3.50
N LEU A 105 1.08 -5.92 3.90
CA LEU A 105 0.58 -5.85 5.28
C LEU A 105 1.50 -6.60 6.25
N THR A 106 2.20 -7.65 5.81
CA THR A 106 3.17 -8.36 6.67
C THR A 106 4.25 -7.45 7.26
N GLN A 107 4.63 -6.37 6.58
CA GLN A 107 5.64 -5.40 7.05
C GLN A 107 5.19 -4.61 8.30
N TYR A 108 3.92 -4.74 8.70
CA TYR A 108 3.33 -4.11 9.88
C TYR A 108 3.49 -4.98 11.14
N PHE A 109 4.04 -6.19 10.99
CA PHE A 109 4.21 -7.16 12.06
C PHE A 109 5.63 -7.71 12.06
N LYS A 110 6.07 -8.22 13.21
CA LYS A 110 7.30 -9.00 13.35
C LYS A 110 7.02 -10.27 14.14
N ILE A 111 7.83 -11.30 13.93
CA ILE A 111 7.88 -12.45 14.83
C ILE A 111 8.94 -12.16 15.88
N ASP A 112 8.56 -12.20 17.16
CA ASP A 112 9.43 -12.06 18.31
C ASP A 112 9.14 -13.22 19.26
N LYS A 113 10.15 -14.04 19.57
CA LYS A 113 10.00 -15.27 20.38
C LYS A 113 8.81 -16.15 19.94
N ASN A 114 8.72 -16.45 18.64
CA ASN A 114 7.64 -17.22 18.03
C ASN A 114 6.22 -16.63 18.19
N HIS A 115 6.13 -15.33 18.48
CA HIS A 115 4.86 -14.60 18.52
C HIS A 115 4.84 -13.46 17.51
N ILE A 116 3.74 -13.34 16.77
CA ILE A 116 3.41 -12.19 15.93
C ILE A 116 3.09 -11.02 16.84
N THR A 117 3.89 -9.96 16.72
CA THR A 117 3.69 -8.70 17.42
C THR A 117 3.58 -7.57 16.41
N PRO A 118 2.68 -6.60 16.65
CA PRO A 118 2.55 -5.45 15.77
C PRO A 118 3.74 -4.51 15.92
N LEU A 119 4.21 -3.98 14.80
CA LEU A 119 5.21 -2.91 14.79
C LEU A 119 4.55 -1.59 15.12
N LYS A 120 5.24 -0.71 15.84
CA LYS A 120 4.76 0.65 16.08
C LYS A 120 4.72 1.41 14.74
N PRO A 121 3.73 2.30 14.50
CA PRO A 121 3.56 2.99 13.21
C PRO A 121 4.83 3.64 12.63
N TYR A 122 5.68 4.23 13.47
CA TYR A 122 6.92 4.89 13.06
C TYR A 122 8.07 3.93 12.67
N LEU A 123 7.93 2.64 12.95
CA LEU A 123 8.87 1.59 12.53
C LEU A 123 8.45 0.93 11.21
N ILE A 124 7.28 1.27 10.69
CA ILE A 124 6.73 0.69 9.47
C ILE A 124 7.32 1.46 8.29
N THR A 125 8.13 0.78 7.49
CA THR A 125 8.87 1.37 6.37
C THR A 125 7.99 2.18 5.42
N GLU A 126 6.81 1.65 5.07
CA GLU A 126 5.82 2.35 4.25
C GLU A 126 5.31 3.66 4.88
N VAL A 127 5.05 3.68 6.20
CA VAL A 127 4.59 4.88 6.92
C VAL A 127 5.71 5.91 6.99
N LEU A 128 6.94 5.49 7.25
CA LEU A 128 8.11 6.37 7.29
C LEU A 128 8.37 7.03 5.93
N PHE A 129 8.43 6.24 4.85
CA PHE A 129 8.61 6.77 3.50
C PHE A 129 7.46 7.69 3.08
N SER A 130 6.23 7.34 3.45
CA SER A 130 5.08 8.20 3.19
C SER A 130 5.24 9.54 3.92
N GLY A 131 5.59 9.53 5.20
CA GLY A 131 5.84 10.76 5.97
C GLY A 131 6.92 11.63 5.33
N ILE A 132 8.05 11.05 4.93
CA ILE A 132 9.14 11.77 4.26
C ILE A 132 8.64 12.39 2.94
N ALA A 133 7.95 11.62 2.10
CA ALA A 133 7.42 12.09 0.82
C ALA A 133 6.43 13.26 1.01
N PHE A 134 5.56 13.19 2.03
CA PHE A 134 4.63 14.26 2.36
C PHE A 134 5.36 15.54 2.80
N VAL A 135 6.41 15.44 3.61
CA VAL A 135 7.21 16.61 4.03
C VAL A 135 7.87 17.27 2.82
N PHE A 136 8.51 16.50 1.95
CA PHE A 136 9.12 17.05 0.73
C PHE A 136 8.09 17.71 -0.19
N ALA A 137 6.96 17.04 -0.42
CA ALA A 137 5.91 17.60 -1.24
C ALA A 137 5.31 18.88 -0.64
N PHE A 138 5.18 18.95 0.68
CA PHE A 138 4.72 20.15 1.37
C PHE A 138 5.65 21.35 1.17
N ILE A 139 6.97 21.14 1.24
CA ILE A 139 7.98 22.19 0.96
C ILE A 139 7.82 22.70 -0.48
N ILE A 140 7.69 21.79 -1.45
CA ILE A 140 7.54 22.17 -2.87
C ILE A 140 6.22 22.88 -3.13
N LEU A 141 5.13 22.45 -2.48
CA LEU A 141 3.82 23.11 -2.57
C LEU A 141 3.89 24.53 -2.03
N LEU A 142 4.47 24.73 -0.84
CA LEU A 142 4.66 26.05 -0.27
C LEU A 142 5.49 26.97 -1.18
N ALA A 143 6.60 26.47 -1.72
CA ALA A 143 7.44 27.23 -2.63
C ALA A 143 6.65 27.68 -3.87
N ASN A 144 5.86 26.80 -4.47
CA ASN A 144 5.04 27.14 -5.64
C ASN A 144 3.88 28.09 -5.32
N ILE A 145 3.26 27.98 -4.14
CA ILE A 145 2.24 28.93 -3.68
C ILE A 145 2.86 30.32 -3.52
N ILE A 146 4.07 30.43 -2.95
CA ILE A 146 4.79 31.70 -2.84
C ILE A 146 5.07 32.28 -4.23
N THR A 147 5.52 31.46 -5.19
CA THR A 147 5.73 31.89 -6.59
C THR A 147 4.44 32.40 -7.23
N MET A 148 3.30 31.74 -7.00
CA MET A 148 2.00 32.19 -7.52
C MET A 148 1.58 33.56 -6.99
N LEU A 149 1.89 33.87 -5.72
CA LEU A 149 1.51 35.13 -5.08
C LEU A 149 2.50 36.27 -5.36
N SER A 150 3.76 35.94 -5.63
CA SER A 150 4.85 36.92 -5.63
C SER A 150 5.44 37.16 -7.02
N SER A 151 5.25 36.25 -7.98
CA SER A 151 5.88 36.41 -9.30
C SER A 151 5.17 37.52 -10.09
N PRO A 152 5.92 38.50 -10.64
CA PRO A 152 5.38 39.49 -11.55
C PRO A 152 5.11 38.91 -12.95
N TRP A 153 5.58 37.69 -13.24
CA TRP A 153 5.47 37.07 -14.56
C TRP A 153 4.37 36.00 -14.59
N ILE A 154 3.39 36.18 -15.48
CA ILE A 154 2.26 35.26 -15.66
C ILE A 154 2.71 33.82 -15.98
N ILE A 155 3.82 33.66 -16.71
CA ILE A 155 4.31 32.32 -17.11
C ILE A 155 4.76 31.51 -15.89
N ASP A 156 5.43 32.14 -14.91
CA ASP A 156 5.85 31.46 -13.67
C ASP A 156 4.63 31.05 -12.85
N ILE A 157 3.59 31.88 -12.81
CA ILE A 157 2.32 31.57 -12.13
C ILE A 157 1.66 30.34 -12.77
N ILE A 158 1.63 30.26 -14.10
CA ILE A 158 1.09 29.11 -14.83
C ILE A 158 1.88 27.83 -14.51
N ILE A 159 3.21 27.89 -14.55
CA ILE A 159 4.08 26.75 -14.26
C ILE A 159 3.91 26.30 -12.80
N ALA A 160 3.86 27.24 -11.85
CA ALA A 160 3.66 26.93 -10.44
C ALA A 160 2.29 26.30 -10.18
N THR A 161 1.23 26.81 -10.81
CA THR A 161 -0.14 26.25 -10.71
C THR A 161 -0.18 24.82 -11.24
N LEU A 162 0.43 24.57 -12.40
CA LEU A 162 0.51 23.24 -13.00
C LEU A 162 1.30 22.26 -12.10
N THR A 163 2.40 22.74 -11.52
CA THR A 163 3.25 21.95 -10.62
C THR A 163 2.47 21.54 -9.36
N VAL A 164 1.75 22.49 -8.74
CA VAL A 164 0.88 22.21 -7.59
C VAL A 164 -0.16 21.16 -7.93
N PHE A 165 -0.86 21.31 -9.06
CA PHE A 165 -1.89 20.37 -9.49
C PHE A 165 -1.34 18.94 -9.66
N ILE A 166 -0.17 18.80 -10.28
CA ILE A 166 0.48 17.51 -10.51
C ILE A 166 0.93 16.89 -9.18
N ILE A 167 1.54 17.66 -8.28
CA ILE A 167 2.00 17.17 -6.98
C ILE A 167 0.82 16.68 -6.13
N VAL A 168 -0.27 17.46 -6.05
CA VAL A 168 -1.47 17.06 -5.29
C VAL A 168 -2.05 15.77 -5.85
N THR A 169 -2.14 15.64 -7.17
CA THR A 169 -2.65 14.42 -7.83
C THR A 169 -1.72 13.23 -7.54
N ALA A 170 -0.41 13.41 -7.65
CA ALA A 170 0.57 12.36 -7.36
C ALA A 170 0.52 11.92 -5.89
N LEU A 171 0.43 12.86 -4.95
CA LEU A 171 0.27 12.58 -3.52
C LEU A 171 -1.00 11.76 -3.24
N PHE A 172 -2.12 12.15 -3.85
CA PHE A 172 -3.37 11.41 -3.69
C PHE A 172 -3.24 9.96 -4.15
N LEU A 173 -2.71 9.75 -5.36
CA LEU A 173 -2.52 8.40 -5.91
C LEU A 173 -1.54 7.57 -5.08
N PHE A 174 -0.46 8.19 -4.60
CA PHE A 174 0.53 7.55 -3.77
C PHE A 174 -0.02 7.15 -2.39
N ALA A 175 -0.86 7.98 -1.77
CA ALA A 175 -1.31 7.79 -0.40
C ALA A 175 -2.50 6.83 -0.24
N VAL A 176 -3.33 6.65 -1.26
CA VAL A 176 -4.58 5.86 -1.18
C VAL A 176 -4.35 4.44 -0.67
N ASP A 177 -3.39 3.71 -1.23
CA ASP A 177 -3.17 2.31 -0.86
C ASP A 177 -2.47 2.12 0.50
N PRO A 178 -1.41 2.90 0.84
CA PRO A 178 -0.86 2.92 2.19
C PRO A 178 -1.90 3.26 3.26
N ILE A 179 -2.77 4.25 3.02
CA ILE A 179 -3.83 4.62 3.98
C ILE A 179 -4.81 3.45 4.18
N LYS A 180 -5.22 2.77 3.10
CA LYS A 180 -6.09 1.58 3.21
C LYS A 180 -5.43 0.48 4.04
N ARG A 181 -4.15 0.17 3.78
CA ARG A 181 -3.39 -0.83 4.55
C ARG A 181 -3.25 -0.45 6.01
N PHE A 182 -2.90 0.80 6.29
CA PHE A 182 -2.81 1.32 7.65
C PHE A 182 -4.14 1.22 8.38
N LYS A 183 -5.26 1.51 7.71
CA LYS A 183 -6.60 1.31 8.26
C LYS A 183 -6.88 -0.17 8.58
N THR A 184 -6.55 -1.10 7.69
CA THR A 184 -6.69 -2.54 7.95
C THR A 184 -5.86 -2.96 9.17
N TYR A 185 -4.61 -2.49 9.26
CA TYR A 185 -3.77 -2.72 10.43
C TYR A 185 -4.41 -2.19 11.73
N LEU A 186 -4.97 -0.97 11.74
CA LEU A 186 -5.66 -0.44 12.91
C LEU A 186 -6.91 -1.26 13.28
N LEU A 187 -7.63 -1.78 12.29
CA LEU A 187 -8.79 -2.65 12.53
C LEU A 187 -8.35 -3.98 13.16
N ILE A 188 -7.24 -4.57 12.70
CA ILE A 188 -6.64 -5.77 13.30
C ILE A 188 -6.28 -5.50 14.76
N LEU A 189 -5.64 -4.36 15.05
CA LEU A 189 -5.27 -4.00 16.43
C LEU A 189 -6.46 -3.76 17.35
N LYS A 190 -7.60 -3.34 16.79
CA LYS A 190 -8.82 -3.11 17.56
C LYS A 190 -9.50 -4.42 17.96
N ASP A 191 -9.30 -5.50 17.21
CA ASP A 191 -9.75 -6.84 17.58
C ASP A 191 -8.73 -7.48 18.53
N ASN A 192 -9.00 -7.34 19.83
CA ASN A 192 -8.14 -7.86 20.90
C ASN A 192 -7.85 -9.37 20.78
N ALA A 193 -8.73 -10.13 20.14
CA ALA A 193 -8.58 -11.57 19.96
C ALA A 193 -7.88 -11.93 18.62
N PHE A 194 -7.74 -10.99 17.69
CA PHE A 194 -7.13 -11.25 16.38
C PHE A 194 -5.69 -11.73 16.53
N LEU A 195 -4.88 -11.01 17.30
CA LEU A 195 -3.47 -11.36 17.50
C LEU A 195 -3.33 -12.70 18.22
N GLN A 196 -4.24 -13.04 19.12
CA GLN A 196 -4.25 -14.35 19.76
C GLN A 196 -4.49 -15.45 18.73
N ARG A 197 -5.55 -15.34 17.91
CA ARG A 197 -5.84 -16.31 16.83
C ARG A 197 -4.68 -16.44 15.84
N ALA A 198 -4.05 -15.33 15.47
CA ALA A 198 -2.89 -15.33 14.56
C ALA A 198 -1.68 -16.05 15.18
N ASN A 199 -1.47 -15.91 16.48
CA ASN A 199 -0.42 -16.63 17.19
C ASN A 199 -0.71 -18.13 17.32
N ASP A 200 -1.98 -18.52 17.53
CA ASP A 200 -2.37 -19.93 17.55
C ASP A 200 -2.14 -20.58 16.17
N GLU A 201 -2.43 -19.86 15.09
CA GLU A 201 -2.12 -20.31 13.72
C GLU A 201 -0.61 -20.38 13.47
N LEU A 202 0.19 -19.44 14.00
CA LEU A 202 1.65 -19.50 13.91
C LEU A 202 2.22 -20.73 14.63
N ALA A 203 1.68 -21.07 15.81
CA ALA A 203 2.12 -22.23 16.57
C ALA A 203 1.93 -23.53 15.78
N LYS A 204 0.76 -23.70 15.13
CA LYS A 204 0.49 -24.85 14.24
C LYS A 204 1.51 -24.95 13.11
N ILE A 205 1.82 -23.83 12.45
CA ILE A 205 2.81 -23.79 11.35
C ILE A 205 4.21 -24.18 11.84
N ILE A 206 4.58 -23.80 13.06
CA ILE A 206 5.88 -24.16 13.64
C ILE A 206 5.91 -25.64 14.03
N GLU A 207 4.82 -26.17 14.58
CA GLU A 207 4.69 -27.58 14.95
C GLU A 207 4.77 -28.48 13.70
N ASP A 208 4.02 -28.16 12.64
CA ASP A 208 4.03 -28.89 11.36
C ASP A 208 5.42 -28.92 10.69
N LYS A 209 6.27 -27.91 10.95
CA LYS A 209 7.64 -27.85 10.40
C LYS A 209 8.65 -28.69 11.17
N ASN A 210 8.34 -29.05 12.42
CA ASN A 210 9.23 -29.80 13.31
C ASN A 210 8.86 -31.29 13.40
N CYS A 211 7.78 -31.72 12.74
CA CYS A 211 7.40 -33.11 12.54
C CYS A 211 7.96 -33.67 11.22
#